data_AF-A0A1F8TGK0-F1
#
_entry.id   AF-A0A1F8TGK0-F1
#
_cell.length_a   1.000
_cell.length_b   1.000
_cell.length_c   1.000
_cell.angle_alpha   90.00
_cell.angle_beta   90.00
_cell.angle_gamma   90.00
#
_symmetry.space_group_name_H-M   'P 1'
#
loop_
_entity.id
_entity.type
_entity.pdbx_description
1 polymer ?
#
loop_
_entity_poly.entity_id
_entity_poly.type
_entity_poly.pdbx_seq_one_letter_code
_entity_poly.pdbx_strand_id
1 'polypeptide(L)'
;MRKAIFGGKDKPAEPEILQSEKLRAEIGEISKSLTELNSWIEDLKIQRDAVLRSALKTPVEAVQRLIMIDGWINTGGIVRSYLAGVLDDLRTRFRNAATWEPMAKARSERLALEQKRPRSKGNV
;
A
#
# COMPACT_ATOMS: atom_id res chain seq x y z
N MET A 1 -54.69 24.55 2.50
CA MET A 1 -53.24 24.41 2.22
C MET A 1 -52.77 23.05 2.71
N ARG A 2 -52.42 22.12 1.82
CA ARG A 2 -51.81 20.83 2.20
C ARG A 2 -50.29 21.02 2.20
N LYS A 3 -49.63 20.87 3.36
CA LYS A 3 -48.17 20.82 3.46
C LYS A 3 -47.70 19.49 2.88
N ALA A 4 -46.95 19.52 1.79
CA ALA A 4 -46.20 18.37 1.32
C ALA A 4 -44.99 18.17 2.25
N ILE A 5 -45.02 17.13 3.08
CA ILE A 5 -43.85 16.62 3.78
C ILE A 5 -43.15 15.71 2.77
N PHE A 6 -42.35 16.30 1.87
CA PHE A 6 -41.44 15.51 1.06
C PHE A 6 -40.31 15.01 1.97
N GLY A 7 -40.41 13.74 2.35
CA GLY A 7 -39.34 13.01 3.00
C GLY A 7 -38.13 12.99 2.07
N GLY A 8 -37.11 13.77 2.43
CA GLY A 8 -35.77 13.62 1.87
C GLY A 8 -35.28 12.22 2.23
N LYS A 9 -35.28 11.32 1.26
CA LYS A 9 -34.50 10.09 1.37
C LYS A 9 -33.05 10.52 1.29
N ASP A 10 -32.38 10.58 2.44
CA ASP A 10 -30.93 10.70 2.50
C ASP A 10 -30.34 9.66 1.54
N LYS A 11 -29.44 10.12 0.66
CA LYS A 11 -28.69 9.21 -0.20
C LYS A 11 -28.03 8.15 0.70
N PRO A 12 -28.02 6.86 0.31
CA PRO A 12 -27.29 5.86 1.07
C PRO A 12 -25.84 6.34 1.19
N ALA A 13 -25.35 6.43 2.43
CA ALA A 13 -23.98 6.80 2.71
C ALA A 13 -23.05 5.86 1.91
N GLU A 14 -22.06 6.43 1.24
CA GLU A 14 -21.06 5.64 0.53
C GLU A 14 -20.45 4.62 1.50
N PRO A 15 -20.20 3.37 1.03
CA PRO A 15 -19.63 2.35 1.89
C PRO A 15 -18.26 2.83 2.38
N GLU A 16 -18.11 2.88 3.71
CA GLU A 16 -16.86 3.24 4.35
C GLU A 16 -15.80 2.17 4.04
N ILE A 17 -14.83 2.52 3.19
CA ILE A 17 -13.69 1.66 2.90
C ILE A 17 -12.79 1.63 4.13
N LEU A 18 -12.57 0.44 4.67
CA LEU A 18 -11.71 0.23 5.83
C LEU A 18 -10.29 0.73 5.55
N GLN A 19 -9.65 1.34 6.53
CA GLN A 19 -8.26 1.79 6.43
C GLN A 19 -7.33 0.59 6.16
N SER A 20 -7.61 -0.57 6.73
CA SER A 20 -6.86 -1.81 6.43
C SER A 20 -6.94 -2.20 4.95
N GLU A 21 -8.06 -2.00 4.26
CA GLU A 21 -8.19 -2.28 2.82
C GLU A 21 -7.36 -1.32 1.97
N LYS A 22 -7.36 -0.03 2.32
CA LYS A 22 -6.50 0.98 1.67
C LYS A 22 -5.03 0.64 1.82
N LEU A 23 -4.60 0.35 3.04
CA LEU A 23 -3.22 -0.04 3.35
C LEU A 23 -2.83 -1.35 2.62
N ARG A 24 -3.76 -2.30 2.49
CA ARG A 24 -3.51 -3.54 1.73
C ARG A 24 -3.26 -3.28 0.25
N ALA A 25 -4.02 -2.35 -0.36
CA ALA A 25 -3.82 -1.96 -1.76
C ALA A 25 -2.44 -1.31 -1.95
N GLU A 26 -2.08 -0.35 -1.10
CA GLU A 26 -0.77 0.33 -1.13
C GLU A 26 0.39 -0.66 -0.95
N ILE A 27 0.27 -1.60 -0.01
CA ILE A 27 1.24 -2.70 0.17
C ILE A 27 1.40 -3.50 -1.12
N GLY A 28 0.30 -3.78 -1.82
CA GLY A 28 0.30 -4.52 -3.08
C GLY A 28 1.04 -3.76 -4.19
N GLU A 29 0.76 -2.47 -4.35
CA GLU A 29 1.42 -1.61 -5.34
C GLU A 29 2.93 -1.53 -5.10
N ILE A 30 3.35 -1.24 -3.86
CA ILE A 30 4.78 -1.13 -3.53
C ILE A 30 5.49 -2.49 -3.66
N SER A 31 4.82 -3.59 -3.29
CA SER A 31 5.38 -4.94 -3.48
C SER A 31 5.59 -5.26 -4.96
N LYS A 32 4.66 -4.85 -5.83
CA LYS A 32 4.80 -5.00 -7.28
C LYS A 32 5.97 -4.18 -7.81
N SER A 33 6.07 -2.89 -7.46
CA SER A 33 7.18 -2.03 -7.88
C SER A 33 8.54 -2.55 -7.39
N LEU A 34 8.62 -3.09 -6.18
CA LEU A 34 9.83 -3.75 -5.68
C LEU A 34 10.21 -4.99 -6.48
N THR A 35 9.22 -5.76 -6.92
CA THR A 35 9.45 -6.97 -7.73
C THR A 35 9.99 -6.59 -9.11
N GLU A 36 9.38 -5.59 -9.76
CA GLU A 36 9.84 -5.04 -11.04
C GLU A 36 11.27 -4.48 -10.92
N LEU A 37 11.54 -3.69 -9.88
CA LEU A 37 12.86 -3.11 -9.64
C LEU A 37 13.93 -4.19 -9.39
N ASN A 38 13.61 -5.23 -8.62
CA ASN A 38 14.53 -6.34 -8.37
C ASN A 38 14.86 -7.12 -9.65
N SER A 39 13.86 -7.37 -10.50
CA SER A 39 14.08 -8.02 -11.81
C SER A 39 15.02 -7.17 -12.67
N TRP A 40 14.75 -5.87 -12.77
CA TRP A 40 15.58 -4.96 -13.55
C TRP A 40 17.03 -4.87 -13.04
N ILE A 41 17.24 -4.83 -11.71
CA ILE A 41 18.58 -4.84 -11.13
C ILE A 41 19.31 -6.15 -11.47
N GLU A 42 18.62 -7.29 -11.45
CA GLU A 42 19.24 -8.57 -11.81
C GLU A 42 19.61 -8.63 -13.29
N ASP A 43 18.75 -8.13 -14.18
CA ASP A 43 19.05 -8.00 -15.60
C ASP A 43 20.26 -7.11 -15.85
N LEU A 44 20.42 -6.03 -15.09
CA LEU A 44 21.60 -5.17 -15.16
C LEU A 44 22.88 -5.89 -14.76
N LYS A 45 22.86 -6.79 -13.77
CA LYS A 45 24.03 -7.59 -13.40
C LYS A 45 24.43 -8.56 -14.52
N ILE A 46 23.46 -9.16 -15.19
CA ILE A 46 23.72 -10.03 -16.36
C ILE A 46 24.34 -9.21 -17.50
N GLN A 47 23.81 -8.02 -17.77
CA GLN A 47 24.37 -7.10 -18.77
C GLN A 47 25.79 -6.66 -18.41
N ARG A 48 26.04 -6.37 -17.12
CA ARG A 48 27.36 -6.02 -16.59
C ARG A 48 28.39 -7.11 -16.90
N ASP A 49 28.05 -8.36 -16.64
CA ASP A 49 28.94 -9.50 -16.92
C ASP A 49 29.22 -9.68 -18.40
N ALA A 50 28.22 -9.43 -19.27
CA ALA A 50 28.41 -9.45 -20.71
C ALA A 50 29.37 -8.34 -21.18
N VAL A 51 29.27 -7.12 -20.61
CA VAL A 51 30.19 -6.01 -20.91
C VAL A 51 31.60 -6.29 -20.40
N LEU A 52 31.75 -6.91 -19.23
CA LEU A 52 33.07 -7.34 -18.74
C LEU A 52 33.74 -8.32 -19.71
N ARG A 53 32.98 -9.25 -20.30
CA ARG A 53 33.51 -10.16 -21.33
C ARG A 53 33.88 -9.42 -22.61
N SER A 54 33.14 -8.38 -23.00
CA SER A 54 33.47 -7.59 -24.21
C SER A 54 34.73 -6.74 -24.05
N ALA A 55 35.15 -6.45 -22.81
CA ALA A 55 36.38 -5.69 -22.54
C ALA A 55 37.64 -6.33 -23.13
N LEU A 56 37.63 -7.65 -23.37
CA LEU A 56 38.72 -8.37 -24.07
C LEU A 56 38.89 -7.92 -25.53
N LYS A 57 37.86 -7.35 -26.15
CA LYS A 57 37.85 -6.90 -27.54
C LYS A 57 37.80 -5.38 -27.65
N THR A 58 36.95 -4.72 -26.86
CA THR A 58 36.72 -3.27 -26.91
C THR A 58 36.81 -2.65 -25.51
N PRO A 59 38.02 -2.56 -24.93
CA PRO A 59 38.19 -2.17 -23.52
C PRO A 59 37.70 -0.75 -23.20
N VAL A 60 37.89 0.22 -24.09
CA VAL A 60 37.48 1.61 -23.86
C VAL A 60 35.95 1.74 -23.80
N GLU A 61 35.24 1.13 -24.76
CA GLU A 61 33.77 1.13 -24.79
C GLU A 61 33.19 0.35 -23.60
N ALA A 62 33.84 -0.75 -23.21
CA ALA A 62 33.41 -1.54 -22.07
C ALA A 62 33.46 -0.72 -20.76
N VAL A 63 34.53 0.05 -20.52
CA VAL A 63 34.63 0.93 -19.35
C VAL A 63 33.49 1.95 -19.30
N GLN A 64 33.21 2.63 -20.43
CA GLN A 64 32.14 3.62 -20.50
C GLN A 64 30.76 3.01 -20.14
N ARG A 65 30.46 1.82 -20.67
CA ARG A 65 29.22 1.10 -20.38
C ARG A 65 29.15 0.61 -18.94
N LEU A 66 30.27 0.13 -18.38
CA LEU A 66 30.31 -0.33 -16.99
C LEU A 66 30.03 0.80 -16.00
N ILE A 67 30.57 1.99 -16.22
CA ILE A 67 30.28 3.16 -15.38
C ILE A 67 28.78 3.45 -15.33
N MET A 68 28.09 3.39 -16.47
CA MET A 68 26.64 3.59 -16.52
C MET A 68 25.88 2.47 -15.79
N ILE A 69 26.19 1.20 -16.07
CA ILE A 69 25.50 0.06 -15.47
C ILE A 69 25.72 0.03 -13.95
N ASP A 70 26.94 0.26 -13.48
CA ASP A 70 27.25 0.29 -12.05
C ASP A 70 26.55 1.47 -11.35
N GLY A 71 26.46 2.63 -12.03
CA GLY A 71 25.66 3.77 -11.55
C GLY A 71 24.18 3.44 -11.40
N TRP A 72 23.60 2.74 -12.37
CA TRP A 72 22.21 2.27 -12.32
C TRP A 72 21.96 1.23 -11.24
N ILE A 73 22.84 0.23 -11.09
CA ILE A 73 22.74 -0.79 -10.04
C ILE A 73 22.80 -0.13 -8.66
N ASN A 74 23.74 0.81 -8.45
CA ASN A 74 23.87 1.49 -7.18
C ASN A 74 22.63 2.33 -6.85
N THR A 75 22.18 3.16 -7.80
CA THR A 75 21.01 4.02 -7.62
C THR A 75 19.74 3.19 -7.44
N GLY A 76 19.57 2.13 -8.23
CA GLY A 76 18.48 1.16 -8.08
C GLY A 76 18.49 0.48 -6.72
N GLY A 77 19.67 0.13 -6.20
CA GLY A 77 19.85 -0.41 -4.85
C GLY A 77 19.38 0.54 -3.76
N ILE A 78 19.65 1.84 -3.88
CA ILE A 78 19.17 2.88 -2.96
C ILE A 78 17.64 2.97 -2.99
N VAL A 79 17.06 3.05 -4.20
CA VAL A 79 15.58 3.11 -4.38
C VAL A 79 14.92 1.86 -3.80
N ARG A 80 15.51 0.67 -4.04
CA ARG A 80 15.03 -0.59 -3.47
C ARG A 80 14.99 -0.55 -1.94
N SER A 81 16.05 -0.08 -1.30
CA SER A 81 16.12 0.03 0.16
C SER A 81 15.07 1.00 0.70
N TYR A 82 14.86 2.14 0.04
CA TYR A 82 13.79 3.09 0.38
C TYR A 82 12.40 2.43 0.30
N LEU A 83 12.08 1.81 -0.83
CA LEU A 83 10.79 1.14 -1.02
C LEU A 83 10.57 -0.01 -0.02
N ALA A 84 11.62 -0.76 0.32
CA ALA A 84 11.55 -1.81 1.34
C ALA A 84 11.21 -1.24 2.72
N GLY A 85 11.79 -0.09 3.09
CA GLY A 85 11.45 0.62 4.33
C GLY A 85 10.00 1.09 4.37
N VAL A 86 9.50 1.69 3.28
CA VAL A 86 8.09 2.09 3.17
C VAL A 86 7.15 0.89 3.30
N LEU A 87 7.50 -0.22 2.64
CA LEU A 87 6.70 -1.45 2.71
C LEU A 87 6.61 -2.01 4.13
N ASP A 88 7.69 -1.96 4.90
CA ASP A 88 7.71 -2.43 6.28
C ASP A 88 6.86 -1.55 7.22
N ASP A 89 6.93 -0.23 7.06
CA ASP A 89 6.06 0.72 7.77
C ASP A 89 4.58 0.44 7.46
N LEU A 90 4.22 0.33 6.18
CA LEU A 90 2.85 0.04 5.77
C LEU A 90 2.35 -1.30 6.32
N ARG A 91 3.18 -2.35 6.31
CA ARG A 91 2.83 -3.63 6.93
C ARG A 91 2.57 -3.51 8.43
N THR A 92 3.35 -2.69 9.12
CA THR A 92 3.13 -2.41 10.55
C THR A 92 1.81 -1.67 10.78
N ARG A 93 1.53 -0.64 9.99
CA ARG A 93 0.28 0.12 10.06
C ARG A 93 -0.93 -0.76 9.70
N PHE A 94 -0.80 -1.63 8.70
CA PHE A 94 -1.83 -2.60 8.32
C PHE A 94 -2.15 -3.57 9.45
N ARG A 95 -1.13 -4.17 10.10
CA ARG A 95 -1.35 -5.07 11.26
C ARG A 95 -2.14 -4.37 12.37
N ASN A 96 -1.79 -3.13 12.68
CA ASN A 96 -2.49 -2.34 13.69
C ASN A 96 -3.95 -2.06 13.28
N ALA A 97 -4.17 -1.57 12.06
CA ALA A 97 -5.52 -1.28 11.55
C ALA A 97 -6.40 -2.53 11.53
N ALA A 98 -5.89 -3.64 10.99
CA ALA A 98 -6.59 -4.92 10.90
C ALA A 98 -6.97 -5.50 12.28
N THR A 99 -6.25 -5.14 13.34
CA THR A 99 -6.54 -5.59 14.71
C THR A 99 -7.68 -4.79 15.35
N TRP A 100 -7.70 -3.46 15.19
CA TRP A 100 -8.64 -2.58 15.90
C TRP A 100 -9.95 -2.31 15.15
N GLU A 101 -9.94 -2.30 13.82
CA GLU A 101 -11.15 -2.03 13.02
C GLU A 101 -12.31 -2.99 13.28
N PRO A 102 -12.11 -4.33 13.39
CA PRO A 102 -13.20 -5.24 13.72
C PRO A 102 -13.78 -4.97 15.12
N MET A 103 -12.94 -4.60 16.08
CA MET A 103 -13.39 -4.26 17.44
C MET A 103 -14.17 -2.95 17.47
N ALA A 104 -13.71 -1.94 16.72
CA ALA A 104 -14.40 -0.66 16.59
C ALA A 104 -15.78 -0.84 15.96
N LYS A 105 -15.86 -1.65 14.89
CA LYS A 105 -17.12 -2.00 14.22
C LYS A 105 -18.06 -2.77 15.14
N ALA A 106 -17.57 -3.79 15.86
CA ALA A 106 -18.39 -4.53 16.81
C ALA A 106 -18.90 -3.64 17.96
N ARG A 107 -18.10 -2.66 18.41
CA ARG A 107 -18.52 -1.68 19.43
C ARG A 107 -19.59 -0.74 18.90
N SER A 108 -19.44 -0.20 17.68
CA SER A 108 -20.44 0.70 17.09
C SER A 108 -21.76 -0.02 16.84
N GLU A 109 -21.72 -1.27 16.37
CA GLU A 109 -22.90 -2.13 16.20
C GLU A 109 -23.62 -2.38 17.54
N ARG A 110 -22.88 -2.69 18.62
CA ARG A 110 -23.45 -2.84 19.97
C ARG A 110 -24.11 -1.56 20.47
N LEU A 111 -23.44 -0.41 20.35
CA LEU A 111 -23.98 0.88 20.76
C LEU A 111 -25.24 1.25 19.98
N ALA A 112 -25.27 0.99 18.67
CA ALA A 112 -26.43 1.21 17.83
C ALA A 112 -27.62 0.31 18.23
N LEU A 113 -27.36 -0.94 18.63
CA LEU A 113 -28.38 -1.83 19.17
C LEU A 113 -28.90 -1.36 20.54
N GLU A 114 -28.03 -0.87 21.42
CA GLU A 114 -28.42 -0.35 22.74
C GLU A 114 -29.27 0.92 22.63
N GLN A 115 -28.95 1.85 21.71
CA GLN A 115 -29.75 3.05 21.47
C GLN A 115 -31.16 2.74 20.94
N LYS A 116 -31.33 1.62 20.25
CA LYS A 116 -32.64 1.16 19.74
C LYS A 116 -33.48 0.44 20.81
N ARG A 117 -32.91 0.08 21.96
CA ARG A 117 -33.68 -0.57 23.03
C ARG A 117 -34.60 0.45 23.68
N PRO A 118 -35.90 0.16 23.85
CA PRO A 118 -36.80 1.04 24.57
C PRO A 118 -36.28 1.21 25.99
N ARG A 119 -36.02 2.46 26.39
CA ARG A 119 -35.70 2.78 27.78
C ARG A 119 -36.92 2.43 28.62
N SER A 120 -36.82 1.36 29.40
CA SER A 120 -37.79 1.03 30.44
C SER A 120 -38.01 2.30 31.27
N LYS A 121 -39.23 2.85 31.22
CA LYS A 121 -39.64 3.85 32.21
C LYS A 121 -39.66 3.11 33.54
N GLY A 122 -38.65 3.34 34.36
CA GLY A 122 -38.68 2.91 35.75
C GLY A 122 -39.97 3.44 36.37
N ASN A 123 -40.80 2.55 36.91
CA ASN A 123 -41.87 2.94 37.81
C ASN A 123 -41.20 3.64 39.00
N VAL A 124 -41.39 4.95 39.08
CA VAL A 124 -41.25 5.74 40.31
C VAL A 124 -42.62 5.77 40.97
#